data_AF-A0A2J6QCX0-F1
#
_entry.id   AF-A0A2J6QCX0-F1
#
_cell.length_a   1.000
_cell.length_b   1.000
_cell.length_c   1.000
_cell.angle_alpha   90.00
_cell.angle_beta   90.00
_cell.angle_gamma   90.00
#
_symmetry.space_group_name_H-M   'P 1'
#
loop_
_entity.id
_entity.type
_entity.pdbx_description
1 polymer ?
#
loop_
_entity_poly.entity_id
_entity_poly.type
_entity_poly.pdbx_seq_one_letter_code
_entity_poly.pdbx_strand_id
1 'polypeptide(L)'
;MSFGFSISDFLAVIELTNKIRKEFISAPSQFKNISDEVRSLSIVIHDVDIVLSECEPDGKQKTELQEIASSCHKILNDLEKTLDNYDELQTYSGNIDNRVKRVWKKLKWEPQDIQEIRNRITSNVTLLNTCIARISGQAAYTEKMGVDRLNERQDDQERLGILDWLTPITTSRYNYFFQTPEMTSFKYKPIGLEGPAFRLLRLLKGDDDLIQGQLFDSKLPPPASPEYVRDYAALSYTWGSQSRPCEIMINGSILTVTKNAYLALRDLRYQEKDRILWIDALCINQNDDKERGEQVQQMGYIYSKAERVIIWLGEATYNTDYVMHYMKQLEKEGTKHASNDQKISDKQWVDIWSAVVHSLSADQRDLLVEGLRSLLRRNWFKRVWIIQEVANARVAEITCGGKSVSSSIFVLTLSLLEITPDPHCQPILDIMPGPLRNSSWWAKKRDLRTLLVKFCKSEATDQRDSIYALLGISSDTCDSDFLKSAMYLGHEVLVQLLIVRDDVDINIKVSGQTPLSWAAREGHEAAVKLLLERSAEMETKDNNYGQTPLSLAAEKGHEAVVKLLLERGAELETKSNNSRSPLSWAARRGHKAIVKLLLEKGAQDYNNS
;
A
#
# COMPACT_ATOMS: atom_id res chain seq x y z
N MET A 1 46.91 -33.86 -20.58
CA MET A 1 46.89 -32.95 -19.42
C MET A 1 45.47 -32.47 -19.26
N SER A 2 44.71 -33.07 -18.34
CA SER A 2 43.34 -32.65 -18.03
C SER A 2 43.39 -31.30 -17.34
N PHE A 3 43.17 -30.21 -18.10
CA PHE A 3 42.85 -28.92 -17.50
C PHE A 3 41.43 -29.03 -16.94
N GLY A 4 41.35 -29.54 -15.70
CA GLY A 4 40.12 -29.78 -14.97
C GLY A 4 39.52 -28.44 -14.56
N PHE A 5 38.39 -28.12 -15.16
CA PHE A 5 37.42 -27.17 -14.62
C PHE A 5 36.99 -27.68 -13.24
N SER A 6 37.37 -26.99 -12.17
CA SER A 6 36.99 -27.36 -10.81
C SER A 6 35.90 -26.40 -10.31
N ILE A 7 34.79 -26.96 -9.84
CA ILE A 7 33.69 -26.26 -9.16
C ILE A 7 34.20 -25.31 -8.06
N SER A 8 35.41 -25.55 -7.53
CA SER A 8 36.11 -24.69 -6.56
C SER A 8 36.26 -23.22 -6.98
N ASP A 9 36.40 -22.91 -8.27
CA ASP A 9 36.68 -21.54 -8.72
C ASP A 9 35.45 -20.63 -8.56
N PHE A 10 34.25 -21.16 -8.82
CA PHE A 10 33.01 -20.43 -8.58
C PHE A 10 32.62 -20.41 -7.10
N LEU A 11 32.93 -21.47 -6.33
CA LEU A 11 32.76 -21.44 -4.87
C LEU A 11 33.54 -20.29 -4.21
N ALA A 12 34.78 -20.04 -4.67
CA ALA A 12 35.56 -18.90 -4.19
C ALA A 12 34.91 -17.55 -4.54
N VAL A 13 34.30 -17.41 -5.72
CA VAL A 13 33.55 -16.21 -6.11
C VAL A 13 32.26 -16.08 -5.27
N ILE A 14 31.58 -17.18 -4.96
CA ILE A 14 30.37 -17.21 -4.10
C ILE A 14 30.70 -16.73 -2.69
N GLU A 15 31.76 -17.24 -2.09
CA GLU A 15 32.19 -16.86 -0.75
C GLU A 15 32.54 -15.37 -0.67
N LEU A 16 33.34 -14.89 -1.63
CA LEU A 16 33.75 -13.49 -1.71
C LEU A 16 32.55 -12.55 -1.94
N THR A 17 31.62 -12.93 -2.81
CA THR A 17 30.39 -12.16 -3.06
C THR A 17 29.52 -12.07 -1.80
N ASN A 18 29.40 -13.17 -1.05
CA ASN A 18 28.63 -13.18 0.20
C ASN A 18 29.29 -12.36 1.32
N LYS A 19 30.62 -12.32 1.37
CA LYS A 19 31.37 -11.47 2.30
C LYS A 19 31.09 -9.99 2.01
N ILE A 20 31.34 -9.57 0.77
CA ILE A 20 31.14 -8.17 0.33
C ILE A 20 29.68 -7.74 0.55
N ARG A 21 28.69 -8.60 0.24
CA ARG A 21 27.27 -8.30 0.47
C ARG A 21 26.94 -7.97 1.93
N LYS A 22 27.60 -8.60 2.91
CA LYS A 22 27.37 -8.32 4.33
C LYS A 22 27.91 -6.95 4.72
N GLU A 23 29.04 -6.55 4.14
CA GLU A 23 29.68 -5.25 4.41
C GLU A 23 28.87 -4.07 3.82
N PHE A 24 28.13 -4.30 2.73
CA PHE A 24 27.27 -3.27 2.13
C PHE A 24 25.93 -3.02 2.87
N ILE A 25 25.55 -3.83 3.87
CA ILE A 25 24.26 -3.67 4.60
C ILE A 25 24.17 -2.31 5.33
N SER A 26 25.31 -1.77 5.77
CA SER A 26 25.41 -0.48 6.46
C SER A 26 25.87 0.66 5.54
N ALA A 27 25.92 0.44 4.23
CA ALA A 27 26.42 1.42 3.28
C ALA A 27 25.42 2.59 3.06
N PRO A 28 25.91 3.82 2.83
CA PRO A 28 25.06 4.97 2.49
C PRO A 28 24.31 4.77 1.17
N SER A 29 23.22 5.53 1.01
CA SER A 29 22.33 5.47 -0.17
C SER A 29 23.05 5.63 -1.52
N GLN A 30 24.17 6.36 -1.57
CA GLN A 30 24.97 6.53 -2.80
C GLN A 30 25.62 5.22 -3.31
N PHE A 31 25.78 4.21 -2.45
CA PHE A 31 26.31 2.88 -2.78
C PHE A 31 25.23 1.81 -2.88
N LYS A 32 23.96 2.17 -2.68
CA LYS A 32 22.81 1.25 -2.79
C LYS A 32 22.81 0.53 -4.14
N ASN A 33 23.10 1.28 -5.22
CA ASN A 33 23.18 0.72 -6.55
C ASN A 33 24.25 -0.39 -6.63
N ILE A 34 25.51 -0.11 -6.26
CA ILE A 34 26.59 -1.12 -6.28
C ILE A 34 26.21 -2.34 -5.42
N SER A 35 25.56 -2.14 -4.28
CA SER A 35 25.05 -3.23 -3.44
C SER A 35 24.02 -4.09 -4.17
N ASP A 36 23.09 -3.47 -4.90
CA ASP A 36 22.09 -4.14 -5.71
C ASP A 36 22.73 -4.93 -6.86
N GLU A 37 23.78 -4.39 -7.51
CA GLU A 37 24.49 -5.09 -8.58
C GLU A 37 25.33 -6.27 -8.07
N VAL A 38 26.00 -6.14 -6.92
CA VAL A 38 26.72 -7.25 -6.27
C VAL A 38 25.73 -8.34 -5.85
N ARG A 39 24.52 -7.95 -5.42
CA ARG A 39 23.42 -8.89 -5.13
C ARG A 39 22.96 -9.62 -6.40
N SER A 40 22.81 -8.95 -7.54
CA SER A 40 22.49 -9.60 -8.82
C SER A 40 23.56 -10.59 -9.24
N LEU A 41 24.84 -10.23 -9.09
CA LEU A 41 25.96 -11.13 -9.38
C LEU A 41 25.92 -12.38 -8.49
N SER A 42 25.62 -12.24 -7.20
CA SER A 42 25.47 -13.36 -6.26
C SER A 42 24.41 -14.37 -6.69
N ILE A 43 23.30 -13.89 -7.25
CA ILE A 43 22.18 -14.74 -7.67
C ILE A 43 22.58 -15.55 -8.89
N VAL A 44 23.12 -14.87 -9.91
CA VAL A 44 23.49 -15.53 -11.16
C VAL A 44 24.62 -16.54 -10.95
N ILE A 45 25.58 -16.27 -10.06
CA ILE A 45 26.60 -17.26 -9.73
C ILE A 45 26.00 -18.50 -9.05
N HIS A 46 24.97 -18.33 -8.23
CA HIS A 46 24.28 -19.47 -7.63
C HIS A 46 23.51 -20.29 -8.67
N ASP A 47 22.93 -19.63 -9.67
CA ASP A 47 22.29 -20.32 -10.80
C ASP A 47 23.31 -21.09 -11.65
N VAL A 48 24.52 -20.54 -11.83
CA VAL A 48 25.63 -21.24 -12.49
C VAL A 48 26.00 -22.52 -11.72
N ASP A 49 26.09 -22.45 -10.39
CA ASP A 49 26.40 -23.61 -9.53
C ASP A 49 25.35 -24.73 -9.67
N ILE A 50 24.07 -24.36 -9.66
CA ILE A 50 22.96 -25.31 -9.87
C ILE A 50 23.06 -25.95 -11.25
N VAL A 51 23.26 -25.16 -12.31
CA VAL A 51 23.33 -25.67 -13.68
C VAL A 51 24.55 -26.57 -13.89
N LEU A 52 25.69 -26.23 -13.31
CA LEU A 52 26.91 -27.05 -13.36
C LEU A 52 26.79 -28.35 -12.54
N SER A 53 25.87 -28.41 -11.57
CA SER A 53 25.54 -29.65 -10.86
C SER A 53 24.66 -30.61 -11.68
N GLU A 54 23.93 -30.07 -12.67
CA GLU A 54 22.96 -30.82 -13.49
C GLU A 54 23.46 -31.13 -14.92
N CYS A 55 24.40 -30.36 -15.46
CA CYS A 55 24.90 -30.49 -16.83
C CYS A 55 26.41 -30.25 -16.93
N GLU A 56 27.14 -31.15 -17.61
CA GLU A 56 28.58 -30.96 -17.85
C GLU A 56 28.84 -30.07 -19.08
N PRO A 57 29.52 -28.92 -18.94
CA PRO A 57 29.82 -28.05 -20.06
C PRO A 57 30.92 -28.61 -20.97
N ASP A 58 30.84 -28.28 -22.26
CA ASP A 58 31.84 -28.65 -23.26
C ASP A 58 33.18 -27.91 -23.05
N GLY A 59 34.22 -28.32 -23.77
CA GLY A 59 35.57 -27.75 -23.60
C GLY A 59 35.66 -26.25 -23.88
N LYS A 60 34.82 -25.71 -24.77
CA LYS A 60 34.80 -24.28 -25.11
C LYS A 60 34.01 -23.48 -24.07
N GLN A 61 32.88 -24.01 -23.61
CA GLN A 61 32.06 -23.46 -22.54
C GLN A 61 32.83 -23.40 -21.21
N LYS A 62 33.66 -24.42 -20.91
CA LYS A 62 34.54 -24.44 -19.74
C LYS A 62 35.57 -23.30 -19.76
N THR A 63 36.17 -23.02 -20.91
CA THR A 63 37.13 -21.90 -21.07
C THR A 63 36.41 -20.55 -20.92
N GLU A 64 35.24 -20.37 -21.54
CA GLU A 64 34.44 -19.14 -21.40
C GLU A 64 34.03 -18.88 -19.92
N LEU A 65 33.59 -19.92 -19.20
CA LEU A 65 33.24 -19.80 -17.78
C LEU A 65 34.44 -19.44 -16.90
N GLN A 66 35.64 -19.96 -17.19
CA GLN A 66 36.87 -19.63 -16.46
C GLN A 66 37.27 -18.16 -16.64
N GLU A 67 37.16 -17.63 -17.85
CA GLU A 67 37.44 -16.22 -18.13
C GLU A 67 36.47 -15.30 -17.38
N ILE A 68 35.18 -15.65 -17.37
CA ILE A 68 34.15 -14.87 -16.66
C ILE A 68 34.35 -14.95 -15.15
N ALA A 69 34.61 -16.14 -14.59
CA ALA A 69 34.90 -16.31 -13.16
C ALA A 69 36.11 -15.47 -12.72
N SER A 70 37.19 -15.49 -13.51
CA SER A 70 38.39 -14.68 -13.28
C SER A 70 38.09 -13.17 -13.29
N SER A 71 37.24 -12.72 -14.22
CA SER A 71 36.81 -11.33 -14.26
C SER A 71 35.96 -10.93 -13.05
N CYS A 72 35.05 -11.79 -12.59
CA CYS A 72 34.23 -11.57 -11.39
C CYS A 72 35.12 -11.47 -10.16
N HIS A 73 36.06 -12.41 -10.02
CA HIS A 73 36.98 -12.46 -8.88
C HIS A 73 37.84 -11.19 -8.80
N LYS A 74 38.32 -10.67 -9.94
CA LYS A 74 39.07 -9.40 -10.00
C LYS A 74 38.25 -8.21 -9.51
N ILE A 75 37.00 -8.07 -9.94
CA ILE A 75 36.13 -6.97 -9.54
C ILE A 75 35.80 -7.05 -8.05
N LEU A 76 35.49 -8.24 -7.55
CA LEU A 76 35.16 -8.43 -6.14
C LEU A 76 36.38 -8.17 -5.24
N ASN A 77 37.58 -8.57 -5.64
CA ASN A 77 38.81 -8.23 -4.92
C ASN A 77 39.12 -6.72 -4.97
N ASP A 78 38.84 -6.04 -6.08
CA ASP A 78 38.99 -4.57 -6.16
C ASP A 78 38.02 -3.86 -5.20
N LEU A 79 36.78 -4.36 -5.09
CA LEU A 79 35.77 -3.87 -4.15
C LEU A 79 36.16 -4.15 -2.69
N GLU A 80 36.58 -5.38 -2.38
CA GLU A 80 37.01 -5.81 -1.05
C GLU A 80 38.21 -4.98 -0.57
N LYS A 81 39.25 -4.79 -1.39
CA LYS A 81 40.38 -3.91 -1.05
C LYS A 81 39.95 -2.48 -0.74
N THR A 82 38.90 -2.00 -1.38
CA THR A 82 38.40 -0.65 -1.13
C THR A 82 37.59 -0.57 0.16
N LEU A 83 36.94 -1.67 0.56
CA LEU A 83 36.25 -1.83 1.85
C LEU A 83 37.23 -2.08 3.01
N ASP A 84 38.29 -2.86 2.79
CA ASP A 84 39.34 -3.13 3.79
C ASP A 84 40.15 -1.86 4.11
N ASN A 85 40.51 -1.06 3.09
CA ASN A 85 41.08 0.29 3.28
C ASN A 85 40.15 1.21 4.10
N TYR A 86 38.85 0.92 4.15
CA TYR A 86 37.84 1.65 4.91
C TYR A 86 37.72 1.15 6.36
N ASP A 87 37.86 -0.15 6.62
CA ASP A 87 37.83 -0.73 7.97
C ASP A 87 39.07 -0.33 8.81
N GLU A 88 40.25 -0.21 8.21
CA GLU A 88 41.45 0.30 8.92
C GLU A 88 41.25 1.73 9.47
N LEU A 89 40.46 2.57 8.78
CA LEU A 89 40.13 3.94 9.19
C LEU A 89 39.12 4.02 10.35
N GLN A 90 38.47 2.90 10.71
CA GLN A 90 37.50 2.84 11.81
C GLN A 90 38.15 2.73 13.20
N THR A 91 39.43 2.34 13.30
CA THR A 91 40.07 1.93 14.57
C THR A 91 40.37 3.04 15.60
N TYR A 92 40.14 4.33 15.30
CA TYR A 92 40.19 5.40 16.32
C TYR A 92 38.85 5.52 17.06
N SER A 93 38.81 5.84 18.36
CA SER A 93 37.59 5.74 19.20
C SER A 93 36.66 6.97 19.13
N GLY A 94 35.34 6.75 18.97
CA GLY A 94 34.29 7.79 19.09
C GLY A 94 33.03 7.60 18.20
N ASN A 95 31.89 8.12 18.68
CA ASN A 95 30.47 7.97 18.25
C ASN A 95 30.20 7.68 16.75
N ILE A 96 29.48 6.58 16.48
CA ILE A 96 29.38 5.85 15.20
C ILE A 96 28.63 6.63 14.11
N ASP A 97 27.47 7.21 14.42
CA ASP A 97 26.53 7.73 13.41
C ASP A 97 27.00 9.06 12.75
N ASN A 98 27.75 9.87 13.50
CA ASN A 98 28.35 11.12 13.01
C ASN A 98 29.73 10.92 12.35
N ARG A 99 30.32 9.72 12.41
CA ARG A 99 31.60 9.36 11.76
C ARG A 99 31.40 8.71 10.42
N VAL A 100 30.43 7.78 10.30
CA VAL A 100 30.02 7.17 9.03
C VAL A 100 29.79 8.28 8.00
N LYS A 101 28.93 9.26 8.30
CA LYS A 101 28.66 10.43 7.42
C LYS A 101 29.88 11.32 7.09
N ARG A 102 30.93 11.35 7.92
CA ARG A 102 32.15 12.15 7.69
C ARG A 102 33.24 11.39 6.92
N VAL A 103 33.30 10.07 7.06
CA VAL A 103 34.27 9.20 6.37
C VAL A 103 33.86 8.97 4.92
N TRP A 104 32.56 8.76 4.65
CA TRP A 104 32.03 8.67 3.29
C TRP A 104 32.19 9.97 2.47
N LYS A 105 32.35 11.11 3.15
CA LYS A 105 32.63 12.42 2.52
C LYS A 105 34.11 12.61 2.14
N LYS A 106 35.02 11.76 2.65
CA LYS A 106 36.46 11.79 2.35
C LYS A 106 36.88 10.82 1.25
N LEU A 107 36.13 9.74 1.04
CA LEU A 107 36.25 8.86 -0.12
C LEU A 107 35.68 9.61 -1.34
N LYS A 108 36.55 10.33 -2.07
CA LYS A 108 36.20 10.96 -3.35
C LYS A 108 35.99 9.86 -4.40
N TRP A 109 34.82 9.25 -4.41
CA TRP A 109 34.37 8.45 -5.54
C TRP A 109 33.60 9.39 -6.45
N GLU A 110 34.15 9.68 -7.61
CA GLU A 110 33.40 10.44 -8.60
C GLU A 110 32.25 9.56 -9.10
N PRO A 111 31.08 10.12 -9.46
CA PRO A 111 29.95 9.36 -10.00
C PRO A 111 30.33 8.45 -11.19
N GLN A 112 31.41 8.80 -11.89
CA GLN A 112 31.98 8.02 -13.00
C GLN A 112 32.61 6.71 -12.52
N ASP A 113 33.35 6.70 -11.41
CA ASP A 113 33.99 5.50 -10.86
C ASP A 113 32.95 4.48 -10.38
N ILE A 114 31.89 4.99 -9.73
CA ILE A 114 30.73 4.20 -9.31
C ILE A 114 30.09 3.56 -10.54
N GLN A 115 29.81 4.35 -11.59
CA GLN A 115 29.16 3.84 -12.79
C GLN A 115 30.03 2.83 -13.56
N GLU A 116 31.35 3.00 -13.57
CA GLU A 116 32.28 2.07 -14.22
C GLU A 116 32.28 0.69 -13.54
N ILE A 117 32.30 0.65 -12.21
CA ILE A 117 32.20 -0.60 -11.43
C ILE A 117 30.86 -1.30 -11.71
N ARG A 118 29.76 -0.54 -11.72
CA ARG A 118 28.43 -1.09 -12.04
C ARG A 118 28.40 -1.72 -13.43
N ASN A 119 28.91 -1.02 -14.44
CA ASN A 119 28.97 -1.51 -15.80
C ASN A 119 29.77 -2.81 -15.91
N ARG A 120 30.91 -2.91 -15.20
CA ARG A 120 31.72 -4.15 -15.15
C ARG A 120 30.96 -5.32 -14.52
N ILE A 121 30.23 -5.09 -13.42
CA ILE A 121 29.40 -6.12 -12.76
C ILE A 121 28.26 -6.56 -13.68
N THR A 122 27.51 -5.62 -14.25
CA THR A 122 26.40 -5.91 -15.17
C THR A 122 26.85 -6.67 -16.42
N SER A 123 28.02 -6.32 -16.96
CA SER A 123 28.60 -7.04 -18.10
C SER A 123 28.87 -8.51 -17.77
N ASN A 124 29.46 -8.79 -16.61
CA ASN A 124 29.73 -10.17 -16.19
C ASN A 124 28.45 -10.97 -15.90
N VAL A 125 27.45 -10.35 -15.27
CA VAL A 125 26.11 -10.94 -15.11
C VAL A 125 25.52 -11.36 -16.46
N THR A 126 25.64 -10.49 -17.46
CA THR A 126 25.11 -10.76 -18.81
C THR A 126 25.86 -11.90 -19.50
N LEU A 127 27.19 -11.94 -19.36
CA LEU A 127 28.02 -13.01 -19.90
C LEU A 127 27.72 -14.37 -19.24
N LEU A 128 27.56 -14.41 -17.91
CA LEU A 128 27.18 -15.63 -17.18
C LEU A 128 25.81 -16.15 -17.64
N ASN A 129 24.79 -15.29 -17.71
CA ASN A 129 23.46 -15.67 -18.17
C ASN A 129 23.47 -16.20 -19.60
N THR A 130 24.25 -15.58 -20.49
CA THR A 130 24.38 -16.02 -21.88
C THR A 130 25.08 -17.37 -21.96
N CYS A 131 26.10 -17.60 -21.13
CA CYS A 131 26.82 -18.87 -21.08
C CYS A 131 25.92 -19.99 -20.53
N ILE A 132 25.17 -19.73 -19.44
CA ILE A 132 24.18 -20.66 -18.88
C ILE A 132 23.14 -21.06 -19.92
N ALA A 133 22.56 -20.08 -20.64
CA ALA A 133 21.56 -20.34 -21.66
C ALA A 133 22.08 -21.23 -22.80
N ARG A 134 23.38 -21.14 -23.13
CA ARG A 134 24.03 -22.04 -24.11
C ARG A 134 24.28 -23.44 -23.54
N ILE A 135 24.68 -23.54 -22.26
CA ILE A 135 24.94 -24.82 -21.58
C ILE A 135 23.64 -25.63 -21.42
N SER A 136 22.51 -24.96 -21.16
CA SER A 136 21.20 -25.61 -20.99
C SER A 136 20.49 -26.05 -22.29
N GLY A 137 21.07 -25.80 -23.47
CA GLY A 137 20.53 -26.21 -24.78
C GLY A 137 19.36 -25.35 -25.31
N GLN A 138 19.31 -25.18 -26.63
CA GLN A 138 18.30 -24.36 -27.32
C GLN A 138 16.87 -24.95 -27.22
N ALA A 139 15.97 -24.08 -26.76
CA ALA A 139 14.50 -24.15 -26.71
C ALA A 139 13.86 -24.88 -25.50
N ALA A 140 13.22 -24.03 -24.68
CA ALA A 140 12.07 -24.34 -23.82
C ALA A 140 12.30 -25.19 -22.56
N TYR A 141 13.29 -24.86 -21.71
CA TYR A 141 13.20 -25.30 -20.30
C TYR A 141 13.89 -24.41 -19.23
N THR A 142 14.50 -23.28 -19.57
CA THR A 142 15.17 -22.41 -18.57
C THR A 142 14.70 -20.95 -18.52
N GLU A 143 13.90 -20.48 -19.47
CA GLU A 143 13.20 -19.19 -19.35
C GLU A 143 12.14 -19.18 -18.22
N LYS A 144 11.78 -20.35 -17.69
CA LYS A 144 10.73 -20.50 -16.66
C LYS A 144 11.27 -20.73 -15.24
N MET A 145 12.59 -20.80 -15.05
CA MET A 145 13.18 -20.96 -13.71
C MET A 145 14.13 -19.86 -13.30
N GLY A 146 14.81 -19.21 -14.26
CA GLY A 146 15.64 -18.03 -14.00
C GLY A 146 14.84 -16.71 -14.02
N VAL A 147 13.93 -16.55 -14.99
CA VAL A 147 13.08 -15.35 -15.11
C VAL A 147 12.01 -15.30 -14.02
N ASP A 148 11.45 -16.45 -13.63
CA ASP A 148 10.48 -16.51 -12.52
C ASP A 148 11.14 -16.21 -11.16
N ARG A 149 12.43 -16.52 -10.96
CA ARG A 149 13.15 -16.25 -9.70
C ARG A 149 13.82 -14.87 -9.61
N LEU A 150 14.15 -14.25 -10.75
CA LEU A 150 14.53 -12.82 -10.81
C LEU A 150 13.29 -11.91 -10.75
N ASN A 151 12.18 -12.26 -11.43
CA ASN A 151 10.94 -11.48 -11.38
C ASN A 151 10.23 -11.55 -10.02
N GLU A 152 10.40 -12.63 -9.23
CA GLU A 152 9.83 -12.68 -7.88
C GLU A 152 10.50 -11.72 -6.87
N ARG A 153 11.62 -11.07 -7.21
CA ARG A 153 12.34 -10.19 -6.26
C ARG A 153 12.69 -8.79 -6.77
N GLN A 154 12.39 -8.48 -8.03
CA GLN A 154 12.58 -7.16 -8.64
C GLN A 154 11.25 -6.46 -8.97
N ASP A 155 10.14 -6.92 -8.38
CA ASP A 155 8.77 -6.48 -8.69
C ASP A 155 8.30 -5.25 -7.89
N ASP A 156 9.22 -4.48 -7.27
CA ASP A 156 8.84 -3.42 -6.34
C ASP A 156 9.16 -1.98 -6.74
N GLN A 157 9.74 -1.62 -7.91
CA GLN A 157 9.61 -0.18 -8.26
C GLN A 157 9.72 0.37 -9.69
N GLU A 158 10.59 -0.03 -10.61
CA GLU A 158 10.75 0.83 -11.83
C GLU A 158 11.23 0.03 -13.06
N ARG A 159 10.36 -0.31 -14.04
CA ARG A 159 10.70 -0.50 -15.49
C ARG A 159 9.58 -1.02 -16.44
N LEU A 160 8.39 -0.40 -16.45
CA LEU A 160 7.52 -0.44 -17.67
C LEU A 160 7.98 0.62 -18.69
N GLY A 161 9.24 0.56 -19.11
CA GLY A 161 9.84 1.60 -19.97
C GLY A 161 10.38 1.13 -21.32
N ILE A 162 10.97 -0.07 -21.43
CA ILE A 162 11.72 -0.44 -22.65
C ILE A 162 11.71 -1.97 -22.82
N LEU A 163 10.62 -2.56 -23.32
CA LEU A 163 10.62 -3.95 -23.84
C LEU A 163 9.39 -4.24 -24.74
N ASP A 164 8.93 -3.25 -25.49
CA ASP A 164 7.84 -3.41 -26.48
C ASP A 164 8.36 -3.29 -27.92
N TRP A 165 9.62 -3.68 -28.18
CA TRP A 165 10.21 -3.49 -29.53
C TRP A 165 10.73 -4.73 -30.25
N LEU A 166 10.74 -5.91 -29.65
CA LEU A 166 11.20 -7.14 -30.31
C LEU A 166 10.44 -8.34 -29.72
N THR A 167 9.37 -8.86 -30.33
CA THR A 167 9.39 -9.84 -31.44
C THR A 167 7.94 -10.38 -31.67
N PRO A 168 7.64 -11.25 -32.66
CA PRO A 168 6.94 -10.90 -33.89
C PRO A 168 5.52 -11.49 -33.98
N ILE A 169 4.72 -10.92 -34.87
CA ILE A 169 3.42 -11.43 -35.32
C ILE A 169 3.62 -12.80 -35.99
N THR A 170 3.07 -13.88 -35.44
CA THR A 170 2.63 -15.04 -36.23
C THR A 170 1.32 -15.61 -35.71
N THR A 171 0.26 -15.23 -36.42
CA THR A 171 -0.96 -16.00 -36.72
C THR A 171 -0.78 -17.52 -36.69
N SER A 172 -1.58 -18.21 -35.87
CA SER A 172 -2.16 -19.52 -36.19
C SER A 172 -3.03 -20.03 -35.03
N ARG A 173 -4.32 -19.73 -35.04
CA ARG A 173 -5.41 -20.62 -34.59
C ARG A 173 -6.78 -19.94 -34.73
N TYR A 174 -7.25 -19.77 -35.95
CA TYR A 174 -8.68 -19.81 -36.26
C TYR A 174 -8.84 -20.17 -37.74
N ASN A 175 -8.96 -21.47 -37.99
CA ASN A 175 -9.64 -21.97 -39.17
C ASN A 175 -10.60 -23.05 -38.68
N TYR A 176 -11.71 -22.59 -38.09
CA TYR A 176 -13.01 -23.25 -38.21
C TYR A 176 -14.08 -22.16 -38.02
N PHE A 177 -14.78 -21.90 -39.12
CA PHE A 177 -16.02 -21.13 -39.30
C PHE A 177 -16.77 -20.75 -38.01
N PHE A 178 -16.93 -19.45 -37.75
CA PHE A 178 -18.20 -18.76 -37.50
C PHE A 178 -17.96 -17.23 -37.61
N GLN A 179 -18.89 -16.51 -38.22
CA GLN A 179 -18.88 -15.05 -38.32
C GLN A 179 -18.81 -14.43 -36.92
N THR A 180 -17.69 -13.81 -36.55
CA THR A 180 -17.59 -13.03 -35.31
C THR A 180 -18.06 -11.60 -35.57
N PRO A 181 -19.04 -11.06 -34.82
CA PRO A 181 -19.36 -9.64 -34.86
C PRO A 181 -18.14 -8.84 -34.39
N GLU A 182 -17.92 -7.64 -34.92
CA GLU A 182 -16.88 -6.72 -34.46
C GLU A 182 -17.00 -6.51 -32.93
N MET A 183 -16.07 -7.10 -32.17
CA MET A 183 -16.09 -7.02 -30.72
C MET A 183 -15.56 -5.65 -30.29
N THR A 184 -16.46 -4.77 -29.87
CA THR A 184 -16.12 -3.40 -29.45
C THR A 184 -15.59 -3.37 -28.00
N SER A 185 -14.70 -2.42 -27.71
CA SER A 185 -14.25 -2.14 -26.35
C SER A 185 -15.39 -1.63 -25.46
N PHE A 186 -15.40 -2.04 -24.19
CA PHE A 186 -16.43 -1.64 -23.24
C PHE A 186 -16.36 -0.13 -22.97
N LYS A 187 -17.53 0.53 -22.99
CA LYS A 187 -17.68 1.95 -22.66
C LYS A 187 -18.65 2.11 -21.50
N TYR A 188 -18.19 2.80 -20.45
CA TYR A 188 -19.02 3.16 -19.31
C TYR A 188 -20.14 4.11 -19.72
N LYS A 189 -21.32 3.88 -19.17
CA LYS A 189 -22.45 4.81 -19.25
C LYS A 189 -22.54 5.62 -17.96
N PRO A 190 -22.84 6.93 -18.03
CA PRO A 190 -23.10 7.73 -16.84
C PRO A 190 -24.20 7.11 -15.98
N ILE A 191 -24.06 7.16 -14.66
CA ILE A 191 -25.07 6.65 -13.73
C ILE A 191 -26.29 7.57 -13.78
N GLY A 192 -27.41 7.07 -14.28
CA GLY A 192 -28.59 7.87 -14.63
C GLY A 192 -29.66 7.97 -13.54
N LEU A 193 -29.28 7.85 -12.27
CA LEU A 193 -30.22 7.70 -11.15
C LEU A 193 -30.27 8.97 -10.27
N GLU A 194 -31.47 9.45 -9.94
CA GLU A 194 -31.63 10.49 -8.92
C GLU A 194 -31.28 9.95 -7.52
N GLY A 195 -30.29 10.57 -6.85
CA GLY A 195 -29.80 10.21 -5.51
C GLY A 195 -28.48 9.42 -5.50
N PRO A 196 -28.00 8.96 -4.33
CA PRO A 196 -26.75 8.21 -4.22
C PRO A 196 -26.88 6.87 -4.94
N ALA A 197 -26.18 6.74 -6.06
CA ALA A 197 -26.28 5.62 -6.98
C ALA A 197 -24.90 5.03 -7.27
N PHE A 198 -24.85 3.74 -7.57
CA PHE A 198 -23.62 2.99 -7.80
C PHE A 198 -23.90 1.82 -8.75
N ARG A 199 -22.87 1.22 -9.34
CA ARG A 199 -23.02 0.03 -10.20
C ARG A 199 -22.72 -1.26 -9.45
N LEU A 200 -23.33 -2.34 -9.91
CA LEU A 200 -23.05 -3.70 -9.50
C LEU A 200 -22.69 -4.55 -10.72
N LEU A 201 -21.84 -5.55 -10.48
CA LEU A 201 -21.51 -6.59 -11.44
C LEU A 201 -22.35 -7.83 -11.15
N ARG A 202 -23.17 -8.26 -12.11
CA ARG A 202 -23.67 -9.63 -12.16
C ARG A 202 -22.64 -10.48 -12.90
N LEU A 203 -21.87 -11.25 -12.16
CA LEU A 203 -20.96 -12.26 -12.69
C LEU A 203 -21.77 -13.49 -13.11
N LEU A 204 -21.74 -13.83 -14.40
CA LEU A 204 -22.52 -14.93 -14.94
C LEU A 204 -21.90 -16.27 -14.54
N LYS A 205 -22.76 -17.26 -14.28
CA LYS A 205 -22.31 -18.62 -13.98
C LYS A 205 -21.52 -19.27 -15.12
N GLY A 206 -20.70 -20.27 -14.78
CA GLY A 206 -20.07 -21.16 -15.76
C GLY A 206 -18.65 -21.56 -15.39
N ASP A 207 -18.13 -22.52 -16.16
CA ASP A 207 -16.83 -23.20 -15.94
C ASP A 207 -15.84 -22.99 -17.10
N ASP A 208 -16.21 -22.18 -18.08
CA ASP A 208 -15.36 -21.83 -19.21
C ASP A 208 -14.34 -20.75 -18.86
N ASP A 209 -13.24 -20.72 -19.60
CA ASP A 209 -12.19 -19.71 -19.44
C ASP A 209 -12.70 -18.29 -19.72
N LEU A 210 -13.78 -18.15 -20.52
CA LEU A 210 -14.35 -16.85 -20.84
C LEU A 210 -15.25 -16.35 -19.70
N ILE A 211 -14.70 -15.47 -18.86
CA ILE A 211 -15.48 -14.82 -17.80
C ILE A 211 -16.45 -13.79 -18.40
N GLN A 212 -17.74 -13.95 -18.10
CA GLN A 212 -18.80 -13.06 -18.57
C GLN A 212 -19.54 -12.38 -17.41
N GLY A 213 -19.96 -11.14 -17.61
CA GLY A 213 -20.69 -10.37 -16.62
C GLY A 213 -21.60 -9.29 -17.21
N GLN A 214 -22.45 -8.74 -16.36
CA GLN A 214 -23.34 -7.62 -16.69
C GLN A 214 -23.21 -6.51 -15.65
N LEU A 215 -22.95 -5.27 -16.09
CA LEU A 215 -22.98 -4.10 -15.21
C LEU A 215 -24.35 -3.45 -15.22
N PHE A 216 -24.89 -3.16 -14.05
CA PHE A 216 -26.19 -2.50 -13.88
C PHE A 216 -26.19 -1.51 -12.71
N ASP A 217 -27.02 -0.48 -12.81
CA ASP A 217 -27.11 0.59 -11.81
C ASP A 217 -27.99 0.18 -10.63
N SER A 218 -27.66 0.69 -9.44
CA SER A 218 -28.36 0.45 -8.17
C SER A 218 -28.35 1.72 -7.32
N LYS A 219 -29.32 1.85 -6.40
CA LYS A 219 -29.42 2.99 -5.46
C LYS A 219 -28.99 2.58 -4.06
N LEU A 220 -28.32 3.46 -3.34
CA LEU A 220 -28.11 3.28 -1.91
C LEU A 220 -29.39 3.66 -1.16
N PRO A 221 -29.82 2.87 -0.16
CA PRO A 221 -30.98 3.23 0.66
C PRO A 221 -30.69 4.51 1.45
N PRO A 222 -31.72 5.27 1.84
CA PRO A 222 -31.50 6.44 2.69
C PRO A 222 -30.88 6.04 4.04
N PRO A 223 -30.03 6.90 4.64
CA PRO A 223 -29.33 6.60 5.89
C PRO A 223 -30.23 6.20 7.06
N ALA A 224 -31.49 6.66 7.05
CA ALA A 224 -32.50 6.37 8.06
C ALA A 224 -33.02 4.92 8.05
N SER A 225 -32.53 4.04 7.16
CA SER A 225 -32.87 2.61 7.12
C SER A 225 -31.63 1.73 7.36
N PRO A 226 -31.14 1.61 8.62
CA PRO A 226 -29.86 0.95 8.92
C PRO A 226 -29.91 -0.56 8.70
N GLU A 227 -31.06 -1.20 8.94
CA GLU A 227 -31.19 -2.66 8.99
C GLU A 227 -31.20 -3.35 7.63
N TYR A 228 -31.58 -2.63 6.57
CA TYR A 228 -31.71 -3.20 5.22
C TYR A 228 -30.32 -3.59 4.65
N VAL A 229 -30.14 -4.90 4.43
CA VAL A 229 -29.02 -5.51 3.70
C VAL A 229 -29.39 -5.63 2.23
N ARG A 230 -28.43 -5.45 1.32
CA ARG A 230 -28.62 -5.73 -0.10
C ARG A 230 -27.98 -7.06 -0.48
N ASP A 231 -28.61 -7.74 -1.43
CA ASP A 231 -28.18 -9.04 -1.96
C ASP A 231 -26.99 -8.90 -2.94
N TYR A 232 -25.87 -8.34 -2.46
CA TYR A 232 -24.58 -8.38 -3.16
C TYR A 232 -23.43 -8.58 -2.17
N ALA A 233 -22.34 -9.15 -2.66
CA ALA A 233 -21.08 -9.20 -1.93
C ALA A 233 -20.11 -8.14 -2.45
N ALA A 234 -19.34 -7.49 -1.58
CA ALA A 234 -18.31 -6.55 -2.00
C ALA A 234 -16.95 -7.25 -2.02
N LEU A 235 -16.19 -7.07 -3.11
CA LEU A 235 -14.84 -7.62 -3.23
C LEU A 235 -13.83 -6.64 -2.65
N SER A 236 -12.90 -7.18 -1.88
CA SER A 236 -11.75 -6.51 -1.28
C SER A 236 -10.51 -7.26 -1.75
N TYR A 237 -9.64 -6.62 -2.52
CA TYR A 237 -8.50 -7.30 -3.14
C TYR A 237 -7.34 -6.34 -3.41
N THR A 238 -6.13 -6.87 -3.62
CA THR A 238 -4.99 -6.05 -4.06
C THR A 238 -5.06 -5.79 -5.55
N TRP A 239 -4.85 -4.55 -5.96
CA TRP A 239 -4.64 -4.26 -7.38
C TRP A 239 -3.38 -5.00 -7.84
N GLY A 240 -3.51 -5.88 -8.84
CA GLY A 240 -2.37 -6.55 -9.47
C GLY A 240 -1.68 -5.67 -10.51
N SER A 241 -0.48 -6.05 -10.94
CA SER A 241 0.24 -5.36 -12.02
C SER A 241 -0.60 -5.26 -13.29
N GLN A 242 -0.56 -4.09 -13.94
CA GLN A 242 -1.22 -3.83 -15.23
C GLN A 242 -0.39 -4.32 -16.44
N SER A 243 0.79 -4.90 -16.20
CA SER A 243 1.73 -5.32 -17.26
C SER A 243 1.17 -6.37 -18.23
N ARG A 244 0.18 -7.16 -17.79
CA ARG A 244 -0.56 -8.13 -18.63
C ARG A 244 -2.05 -8.11 -18.25
N PRO A 245 -2.86 -7.24 -18.85
CA PRO A 245 -4.30 -7.24 -18.61
C PRO A 245 -4.93 -8.50 -19.19
N CYS A 246 -5.93 -9.03 -18.48
CA CYS A 246 -6.78 -10.12 -18.94
C CYS A 246 -8.10 -9.56 -19.45
N GLU A 247 -8.71 -10.22 -20.42
CA GLU A 247 -9.97 -9.81 -21.01
C GLU A 247 -11.14 -10.53 -20.36
N ILE A 248 -12.19 -9.79 -20.04
CA ILE A 248 -13.48 -10.32 -19.63
C ILE A 248 -14.59 -9.71 -20.48
N MET A 249 -15.72 -10.40 -20.59
CA MET A 249 -16.85 -9.95 -21.38
C MET A 249 -17.90 -9.29 -20.50
N ILE A 250 -18.09 -7.97 -20.65
CA ILE A 250 -19.10 -7.21 -19.91
C ILE A 250 -20.15 -6.64 -20.87
N ASN A 251 -21.42 -6.96 -20.64
CA ASN A 251 -22.55 -6.50 -21.48
C ASN A 251 -22.33 -6.76 -23.00
N GLY A 252 -21.61 -7.83 -23.36
CA GLY A 252 -21.30 -8.16 -24.75
C GLY A 252 -20.11 -7.40 -25.35
N SER A 253 -19.32 -6.67 -24.54
CA SER A 253 -18.11 -5.97 -24.97
C SER A 253 -16.89 -6.39 -24.14
N ILE A 254 -15.70 -6.21 -24.69
CA ILE A 254 -14.44 -6.58 -24.01
C ILE A 254 -14.06 -5.50 -23.00
N LEU A 255 -13.84 -5.90 -21.74
CA LEU A 255 -13.25 -5.08 -20.69
C LEU A 255 -11.94 -5.70 -20.22
N THR A 256 -10.88 -4.90 -20.13
CA THR A 256 -9.57 -5.33 -19.65
C THR A 256 -9.48 -5.17 -18.14
N VAL A 257 -9.02 -6.20 -17.45
CA VAL A 257 -8.83 -6.22 -15.99
C VAL A 257 -7.44 -6.73 -15.64
N THR A 258 -6.97 -6.46 -14.41
CA THR A 258 -5.67 -7.00 -13.99
C THR A 258 -5.74 -8.50 -13.75
N LYS A 259 -4.59 -9.18 -13.84
CA LYS A 259 -4.51 -10.63 -13.61
C LYS A 259 -5.11 -11.03 -12.26
N ASN A 260 -4.85 -10.28 -11.19
CA ASN A 260 -5.40 -10.62 -9.87
C ASN A 260 -6.94 -10.49 -9.83
N ALA A 261 -7.50 -9.47 -10.48
CA ALA A 261 -8.96 -9.31 -10.58
C ALA A 261 -9.58 -10.44 -11.42
N TYR A 262 -8.94 -10.83 -12.52
CA TYR A 262 -9.37 -11.97 -13.33
C TYR A 262 -9.39 -13.27 -12.53
N LEU A 263 -8.32 -13.56 -11.78
CA LEU A 263 -8.22 -14.75 -10.94
C LEU A 263 -9.28 -14.77 -9.82
N ALA A 264 -9.51 -13.60 -9.19
CA ALA A 264 -10.59 -13.46 -8.22
C ALA A 264 -11.96 -13.75 -8.86
N LEU A 265 -12.25 -13.18 -10.04
CA LEU A 265 -13.50 -13.43 -10.74
C LEU A 265 -13.67 -14.91 -11.12
N ARG A 266 -12.60 -15.55 -11.62
CA ARG A 266 -12.58 -16.98 -11.97
C ARG A 266 -12.95 -17.84 -10.76
N ASP A 267 -12.27 -17.65 -9.63
CA ASP A 267 -12.43 -18.50 -8.45
C ASP A 267 -13.71 -18.16 -7.65
N LEU A 268 -14.25 -16.94 -7.81
CA LEU A 268 -15.52 -16.53 -7.19
C LEU A 268 -16.75 -16.81 -8.05
N ARG A 269 -16.57 -17.20 -9.32
CA ARG A 269 -17.66 -17.57 -10.24
C ARG A 269 -18.28 -18.90 -9.78
N TYR A 270 -19.59 -18.91 -9.63
CA TYR A 270 -20.30 -20.17 -9.36
C TYR A 270 -20.61 -20.90 -10.66
N GLN A 271 -20.66 -22.23 -10.59
CA GLN A 271 -21.01 -23.06 -11.74
C GLN A 271 -22.51 -23.00 -12.06
N GLU A 272 -23.36 -22.92 -11.03
CA GLU A 272 -24.80 -23.14 -11.17
C GLU A 272 -25.67 -21.87 -11.14
N LYS A 273 -25.19 -20.77 -10.56
CA LYS A 273 -25.96 -19.53 -10.37
C LYS A 273 -25.13 -18.27 -10.57
N ASP A 274 -25.76 -17.19 -10.99
CA ASP A 274 -25.07 -15.90 -11.11
C ASP A 274 -24.73 -15.35 -9.71
N ARG A 275 -23.67 -14.54 -9.65
CA ARG A 275 -23.22 -13.87 -8.42
C ARG A 275 -23.27 -12.36 -8.61
N ILE A 276 -23.80 -11.64 -7.63
CA ILE A 276 -23.81 -10.18 -7.65
C ILE A 276 -22.66 -9.67 -6.78
N LEU A 277 -21.76 -8.91 -7.39
CA LEU A 277 -20.55 -8.37 -6.79
C LEU A 277 -20.49 -6.85 -6.94
N TRP A 278 -19.95 -6.19 -5.92
CA TRP A 278 -19.41 -4.85 -6.05
C TRP A 278 -17.89 -4.91 -6.08
N ILE A 279 -17.27 -4.38 -7.14
CA ILE A 279 -15.82 -4.37 -7.34
C ILE A 279 -15.46 -2.95 -7.77
N ASP A 280 -14.75 -2.20 -6.93
CA ASP A 280 -14.36 -0.81 -7.18
C ASP A 280 -13.76 -0.58 -8.58
N ALA A 281 -12.82 -1.42 -9.01
CA ALA A 281 -12.15 -1.29 -10.30
C ALA A 281 -13.07 -1.50 -11.52
N LEU A 282 -14.22 -2.17 -11.36
CA LEU A 282 -15.14 -2.47 -12.47
C LEU A 282 -16.43 -1.66 -12.37
N CYS A 283 -16.92 -1.44 -11.16
CA CYS A 283 -18.18 -0.76 -10.90
C CYS A 283 -18.03 0.77 -10.93
N ILE A 284 -16.82 1.29 -10.75
CA ILE A 284 -16.51 2.73 -10.85
C ILE A 284 -15.82 3.00 -12.19
N ASN A 285 -16.27 4.02 -12.91
CA ASN A 285 -15.60 4.48 -14.11
C ASN A 285 -14.30 5.19 -13.72
N GLN A 286 -13.17 4.50 -13.84
CA GLN A 286 -11.86 5.01 -13.44
C GLN A 286 -11.38 6.22 -14.26
N ASN A 287 -11.99 6.45 -15.42
CA ASN A 287 -11.67 7.54 -16.34
C ASN A 287 -12.53 8.80 -16.12
N ASP A 288 -13.45 8.78 -15.16
CA ASP A 288 -14.29 9.93 -14.80
C ASP A 288 -13.98 10.35 -13.35
N ASP A 289 -13.20 11.43 -13.21
CA ASP A 289 -12.75 11.92 -11.90
C ASP A 289 -13.92 12.33 -10.99
N LYS A 290 -15.02 12.82 -11.57
CA LYS A 290 -16.21 13.22 -10.82
C LYS A 290 -16.90 11.99 -10.27
N GLU A 291 -17.15 10.99 -11.12
CA GLU A 291 -17.74 9.73 -10.67
C GLU A 291 -16.85 9.05 -9.63
N ARG A 292 -15.54 8.98 -9.87
CA ARG A 292 -14.57 8.39 -8.93
C ARG A 292 -14.65 9.07 -7.57
N GLY A 293 -14.62 10.40 -7.53
CA GLY A 293 -14.73 11.18 -6.29
C GLY A 293 -16.04 10.91 -5.54
N GLU A 294 -17.18 10.92 -6.25
CA GLU A 294 -18.49 10.66 -5.67
C GLU A 294 -18.63 9.21 -5.13
N GLN A 295 -18.09 8.22 -5.85
CA GLN A 295 -18.14 6.81 -5.44
C GLN A 295 -17.21 6.53 -4.25
N VAL A 296 -16.02 7.13 -4.20
CA VAL A 296 -15.08 7.01 -3.07
C VAL A 296 -15.71 7.53 -1.78
N GLN A 297 -16.41 8.66 -1.83
CA GLN A 297 -17.15 9.20 -0.67
C GLN A 297 -18.28 8.28 -0.19
N GLN A 298 -18.87 7.49 -1.10
CA GLN A 298 -19.95 6.54 -0.79
C GLN A 298 -19.43 5.15 -0.41
N MET A 299 -18.15 4.85 -0.62
CA MET A 299 -17.57 3.51 -0.53
C MET A 299 -17.80 2.85 0.83
N GLY A 300 -17.58 3.56 1.93
CA GLY A 300 -17.84 3.03 3.27
C GLY A 300 -19.31 2.62 3.47
N TYR A 301 -20.25 3.38 2.89
CA TYR A 301 -21.66 3.03 2.94
C TYR A 301 -21.99 1.82 2.05
N ILE A 302 -21.37 1.71 0.87
CA ILE A 302 -21.50 0.54 -0.01
C ILE A 302 -21.01 -0.73 0.71
N TYR A 303 -19.86 -0.71 1.35
CA TYR A 303 -19.38 -1.86 2.13
C TYR A 303 -20.28 -2.19 3.32
N SER A 304 -20.86 -1.18 3.99
CA SER A 304 -21.79 -1.40 5.11
C SER A 304 -23.11 -2.07 4.73
N LYS A 305 -23.52 -1.94 3.46
CA LYS A 305 -24.78 -2.47 2.93
C LYS A 305 -24.64 -3.80 2.19
N ALA A 306 -23.40 -4.22 1.90
CA ALA A 306 -23.13 -5.54 1.36
C ALA A 306 -23.55 -6.64 2.33
N GLU A 307 -24.05 -7.76 1.81
CA GLU A 307 -24.34 -8.98 2.59
C GLU A 307 -23.08 -9.48 3.29
N ARG A 308 -21.96 -9.43 2.57
CA ARG A 308 -20.62 -9.80 3.05
C ARG A 308 -19.54 -9.09 2.24
N VAL A 309 -18.36 -8.97 2.85
CA VAL A 309 -17.14 -8.51 2.20
C VAL A 309 -16.22 -9.70 1.98
N ILE A 310 -15.90 -9.97 0.73
CA ILE A 310 -14.98 -11.05 0.31
C ILE A 310 -13.60 -10.45 0.23
N ILE A 311 -12.69 -10.92 1.08
CA ILE A 311 -11.29 -10.54 1.11
C ILE A 311 -10.52 -11.56 0.29
N TRP A 312 -10.08 -11.17 -0.90
CA TRP A 312 -9.30 -12.00 -1.80
C TRP A 312 -7.80 -11.80 -1.58
N LEU A 313 -7.13 -12.85 -1.13
CA LEU A 313 -5.70 -12.86 -0.81
C LEU A 313 -4.81 -13.35 -1.98
N GLY A 314 -5.41 -13.66 -3.15
CA GLY A 314 -4.71 -14.15 -4.33
C GLY A 314 -4.81 -15.66 -4.52
N GLU A 315 -4.04 -16.17 -5.49
CA GLU A 315 -3.94 -17.61 -5.75
C GLU A 315 -3.33 -18.36 -4.57
N ALA A 316 -3.78 -19.60 -4.40
CA ALA A 316 -3.29 -20.49 -3.38
C ALA A 316 -1.97 -21.14 -3.82
N THR A 317 -0.94 -21.03 -2.99
CA THR A 317 0.21 -21.93 -3.00
C THR A 317 -0.14 -23.20 -2.22
N TYR A 318 0.69 -24.25 -2.32
CA TYR A 318 0.52 -25.47 -1.54
C TYR A 318 0.31 -25.21 -0.04
N ASN A 319 1.16 -24.40 0.58
CA ASN A 319 1.07 -24.09 2.02
C ASN A 319 -0.20 -23.30 2.37
N THR A 320 -0.57 -22.31 1.54
CA THR A 320 -1.77 -21.52 1.81
C THR A 320 -3.05 -22.31 1.55
N ASP A 321 -3.07 -23.19 0.55
CA ASP A 321 -4.20 -24.08 0.29
C ASP A 321 -4.39 -25.09 1.42
N TYR A 322 -3.27 -25.62 1.92
CA TYR A 322 -3.22 -26.55 3.04
C TYR A 322 -3.83 -25.94 4.31
N VAL A 323 -3.38 -24.75 4.73
CA VAL A 323 -3.96 -24.11 5.92
C VAL A 323 -5.42 -23.70 5.70
N MET A 324 -5.80 -23.24 4.50
CA MET A 324 -7.20 -22.93 4.17
C MET A 324 -8.10 -24.16 4.22
N HIS A 325 -7.59 -25.34 3.85
CA HIS A 325 -8.30 -26.61 4.00
C HIS A 325 -8.62 -26.89 5.47
N TYR A 326 -7.63 -26.83 6.35
CA TYR A 326 -7.83 -27.12 7.78
C TYR A 326 -8.69 -26.07 8.49
N MET A 327 -8.56 -24.79 8.13
CA MET A 327 -9.47 -23.75 8.61
C MET A 327 -10.91 -24.01 8.17
N LYS A 328 -11.12 -24.51 6.93
CA LYS A 328 -12.46 -24.87 6.46
C LYS A 328 -13.04 -26.07 7.19
N GLN A 329 -12.22 -27.07 7.54
CA GLN A 329 -12.65 -28.18 8.39
C GLN A 329 -13.01 -27.69 9.80
N LEU A 330 -12.19 -26.81 10.39
CA LEU A 330 -12.47 -26.19 11.69
C LEU A 330 -13.83 -25.45 11.67
N GLU A 331 -14.07 -24.64 10.64
CA GLU A 331 -15.35 -23.94 10.45
C GLU A 331 -16.52 -24.94 10.35
N LYS A 332 -16.36 -26.01 9.57
CA LYS A 332 -17.39 -27.04 9.39
C LYS A 332 -17.70 -27.78 10.69
N GLU A 333 -16.69 -28.25 11.42
CA GLU A 333 -16.91 -28.93 12.70
C GLU A 333 -17.51 -27.99 13.75
N GLY A 334 -17.08 -26.72 13.76
CA GLY A 334 -17.70 -25.68 14.58
C GLY A 334 -19.19 -25.51 14.29
N THR A 335 -19.59 -25.40 13.02
CA THR A 335 -21.02 -25.25 12.66
C THR A 335 -21.88 -26.44 13.11
N LYS A 336 -21.34 -27.67 13.10
CA LYS A 336 -22.06 -28.85 13.62
C LYS A 336 -22.29 -28.74 15.13
N HIS A 337 -21.32 -28.24 15.89
CA HIS A 337 -21.44 -28.08 17.34
C HIS A 337 -22.31 -26.88 17.74
N ALA A 338 -22.50 -25.90 16.85
CA ALA A 338 -23.34 -24.73 17.08
C ALA A 338 -24.87 -24.98 16.93
N SER A 339 -25.29 -26.20 16.60
CA SER A 339 -26.68 -26.56 16.23
C SER A 339 -27.78 -26.30 17.27
N ASN A 340 -27.46 -25.76 18.47
CA ASN A 340 -28.39 -25.54 19.59
C ASN A 340 -28.40 -24.09 20.13
N ASP A 341 -28.19 -23.06 19.29
CA ASP A 341 -28.18 -21.63 19.67
C ASP A 341 -27.16 -21.23 20.77
N GLN A 342 -26.29 -22.16 21.19
CA GLN A 342 -25.22 -21.89 22.14
C GLN A 342 -23.95 -21.45 21.42
N LYS A 343 -23.47 -20.26 21.80
CA LYS A 343 -22.20 -19.71 21.34
C LYS A 343 -21.06 -20.61 21.82
N ILE A 344 -20.27 -21.13 20.88
CA ILE A 344 -19.10 -21.98 21.18
C ILE A 344 -18.10 -21.18 22.01
N SER A 345 -17.72 -21.74 23.17
CA SER A 345 -16.71 -21.17 24.07
C SER A 345 -15.28 -21.38 23.54
N ASP A 346 -14.33 -20.56 23.99
CA ASP A 346 -12.92 -20.66 23.56
C ASP A 346 -12.32 -22.05 23.86
N LYS A 347 -12.70 -22.66 25.00
CA LYS A 347 -12.27 -24.03 25.34
C LYS A 347 -12.79 -25.06 24.33
N GLN A 348 -14.06 -24.94 23.92
CA GLN A 348 -14.62 -25.85 22.91
C GLN A 348 -13.92 -25.68 21.56
N TRP A 349 -13.52 -24.48 21.18
CA TRP A 349 -12.74 -24.28 19.95
C TRP A 349 -11.36 -24.94 20.00
N VAL A 350 -10.69 -24.93 21.16
CA VAL A 350 -9.42 -25.67 21.36
C VAL A 350 -9.63 -27.18 21.22
N ASP A 351 -10.72 -27.71 21.78
CA ASP A 351 -11.05 -29.14 21.68
C ASP A 351 -11.36 -29.54 20.23
N ILE A 352 -12.17 -28.75 19.52
CA ILE A 352 -12.47 -28.96 18.09
C ILE A 352 -11.20 -28.89 17.25
N TRP A 353 -10.34 -27.90 17.49
CA TRP A 353 -9.09 -27.77 16.76
C TRP A 353 -8.19 -28.97 16.98
N SER A 354 -8.04 -29.42 18.23
CA SER A 354 -7.28 -30.61 18.59
C SER A 354 -7.80 -31.85 17.85
N ALA A 355 -9.12 -31.99 17.71
CA ALA A 355 -9.74 -33.05 16.93
C ALA A 355 -9.53 -32.89 15.42
N VAL A 356 -9.47 -31.67 14.87
CA VAL A 356 -9.22 -31.42 13.44
C VAL A 356 -7.77 -31.75 13.06
N VAL A 357 -6.81 -31.47 13.95
CA VAL A 357 -5.37 -31.65 13.68
C VAL A 357 -4.74 -32.87 14.36
N HIS A 358 -5.55 -33.74 15.00
CA HIS A 358 -5.07 -34.89 15.77
C HIS A 358 -4.17 -35.84 14.96
N SER A 359 -4.44 -35.99 13.66
CA SER A 359 -3.73 -36.89 12.75
C SER A 359 -2.48 -36.28 12.12
N LEU A 360 -2.18 -35.01 12.40
CA LEU A 360 -1.05 -34.30 11.80
C LEU A 360 0.27 -34.57 12.52
N SER A 361 1.32 -34.84 11.75
CA SER A 361 2.70 -34.88 12.23
C SER A 361 3.19 -33.48 12.65
N ALA A 362 4.35 -33.42 13.32
CA ALA A 362 4.99 -32.15 13.67
C ALA A 362 5.26 -31.27 12.43
N ASP A 363 5.88 -31.85 11.40
CA ASP A 363 6.17 -31.15 10.13
C ASP A 363 4.90 -30.60 9.46
N GLN A 364 3.80 -31.35 9.53
CA GLN A 364 2.51 -30.90 8.98
C GLN A 364 1.90 -29.74 9.78
N ARG A 365 2.12 -29.68 11.10
CA ARG A 365 1.70 -28.54 11.92
C ARG A 365 2.55 -27.31 11.61
N ASP A 366 3.84 -27.48 11.34
CA ASP A 366 4.72 -26.39 10.90
C ASP A 366 4.26 -25.82 9.54
N LEU A 367 3.77 -26.66 8.63
CA LEU A 367 3.17 -26.22 7.36
C LEU A 367 1.91 -25.37 7.56
N LEU A 368 1.07 -25.66 8.57
CA LEU A 368 -0.07 -24.82 8.91
C LEU A 368 0.39 -23.42 9.36
N VAL A 369 1.42 -23.37 10.21
CA VAL A 369 1.99 -22.13 10.72
C VAL A 369 2.59 -21.31 9.58
N GLU A 370 3.40 -21.93 8.71
CA GLU A 370 4.01 -21.21 7.58
C GLU A 370 2.96 -20.80 6.54
N GLY A 371 1.94 -21.62 6.30
CA GLY A 371 0.80 -21.27 5.46
C GLY A 371 0.07 -20.03 5.97
N LEU A 372 -0.21 -19.95 7.27
CA LEU A 372 -0.91 -18.79 7.85
C LEU A 372 -0.02 -17.54 7.87
N ARG A 373 1.27 -17.67 8.14
CA ARG A 373 2.25 -16.58 7.98
C ARG A 373 2.33 -16.09 6.54
N SER A 374 2.31 -17.00 5.57
CA SER A 374 2.30 -16.65 4.14
C SER A 374 1.03 -15.87 3.76
N LEU A 375 -0.13 -16.19 4.33
CA LEU A 375 -1.37 -15.42 4.15
C LEU A 375 -1.24 -14.01 4.76
N LEU A 376 -0.68 -13.88 5.97
CA LEU A 376 -0.47 -12.57 6.62
C LEU A 376 0.53 -11.68 5.89
N ARG A 377 1.53 -12.26 5.20
CA ARG A 377 2.52 -11.53 4.40
C ARG A 377 1.98 -11.06 3.04
N ARG A 378 0.76 -11.44 2.65
CA ARG A 378 0.17 -11.00 1.37
C ARG A 378 0.01 -9.48 1.37
N ASN A 379 0.25 -8.86 0.21
CA ASN A 379 0.17 -7.41 0.00
C ASN A 379 -1.17 -6.80 0.41
N TRP A 380 -2.23 -7.61 0.53
CA TRP A 380 -3.49 -7.14 1.05
C TRP A 380 -3.31 -6.52 2.43
N PHE A 381 -2.68 -7.19 3.41
CA PHE A 381 -2.49 -6.63 4.76
C PHE A 381 -1.66 -5.34 4.84
N LYS A 382 -0.97 -4.97 3.75
CA LYS A 382 -0.20 -3.72 3.65
C LYS A 382 -1.04 -2.54 3.13
N ARG A 383 -2.22 -2.80 2.55
CA ARG A 383 -3.10 -1.77 1.99
C ARG A 383 -3.81 -1.01 3.10
N VAL A 384 -3.77 0.31 3.02
CA VAL A 384 -4.49 1.17 3.94
C VAL A 384 -6.00 1.20 3.65
N TRP A 385 -6.39 1.21 2.38
CA TRP A 385 -7.79 1.34 1.96
C TRP A 385 -8.73 0.25 2.51
N ILE A 386 -8.15 -0.87 2.96
CA ILE A 386 -8.82 -1.95 3.68
C ILE A 386 -9.62 -1.46 4.88
N ILE A 387 -9.24 -0.35 5.52
CA ILE A 387 -10.00 0.18 6.66
C ILE A 387 -11.46 0.40 6.24
N GLN A 388 -11.73 1.06 5.11
CA GLN A 388 -13.11 1.30 4.68
C GLN A 388 -13.83 -0.02 4.29
N GLU A 389 -13.08 -0.98 3.76
CA GLU A 389 -13.62 -2.26 3.27
C GLU A 389 -14.01 -3.19 4.44
N VAL A 390 -13.14 -3.29 5.44
CA VAL A 390 -13.24 -4.23 6.57
C VAL A 390 -13.96 -3.61 7.76
N ALA A 391 -13.66 -2.35 8.07
CA ALA A 391 -14.26 -1.68 9.21
C ALA A 391 -15.75 -1.42 9.04
N ASN A 392 -16.23 -1.30 7.79
CA ASN A 392 -17.66 -1.13 7.52
C ASN A 392 -18.37 -2.46 7.26
N ALA A 393 -17.62 -3.54 7.02
CA ALA A 393 -18.18 -4.87 6.79
C ALA A 393 -19.05 -5.33 7.99
N ARG A 394 -20.21 -5.91 7.69
CA ARG A 394 -21.03 -6.63 8.67
C ARG A 394 -20.51 -8.06 8.87
N VAL A 395 -20.18 -8.71 7.77
CA VAL A 395 -19.60 -10.05 7.68
C VAL A 395 -18.42 -9.98 6.73
N ALA A 396 -17.32 -10.65 7.06
CA ALA A 396 -16.16 -10.76 6.19
C ALA A 396 -15.76 -12.22 5.98
N GLU A 397 -15.31 -12.53 4.77
CA GLU A 397 -14.93 -13.85 4.32
C GLU A 397 -13.53 -13.78 3.68
N ILE A 398 -12.56 -14.48 4.25
CA ILE A 398 -11.18 -14.56 3.75
C ILE A 398 -11.14 -15.66 2.69
N THR A 399 -10.69 -15.32 1.48
CA THR A 399 -10.63 -16.21 0.32
C THR A 399 -9.21 -16.26 -0.23
N CYS A 400 -8.72 -17.46 -0.51
CA CYS A 400 -7.42 -17.70 -1.14
C CYS A 400 -7.56 -18.90 -2.08
N GLY A 401 -7.32 -18.69 -3.36
CA GLY A 401 -7.73 -19.63 -4.41
C GLY A 401 -9.23 -19.98 -4.30
N GLY A 402 -9.59 -21.23 -4.62
CA GLY A 402 -10.98 -21.70 -4.54
C GLY A 402 -11.54 -21.95 -3.13
N LYS A 403 -10.85 -21.58 -2.05
CA LYS A 403 -11.27 -21.83 -0.66
C LYS A 403 -11.58 -20.53 0.07
N SER A 404 -12.64 -20.54 0.88
CA SER A 404 -13.06 -19.39 1.69
C SER A 404 -13.42 -19.79 3.11
N VAL A 405 -13.11 -18.92 4.08
CA VAL A 405 -13.43 -19.08 5.52
C VAL A 405 -13.89 -17.76 6.10
N SER A 406 -14.74 -17.78 7.12
CA SER A 406 -15.12 -16.54 7.81
C SER A 406 -13.91 -15.88 8.48
N SER A 407 -13.92 -14.55 8.55
CA SER A 407 -12.88 -13.77 9.25
C SER A 407 -12.73 -14.19 10.72
N SER A 408 -13.83 -14.59 11.38
CA SER A 408 -13.79 -15.08 12.76
C SER A 408 -12.94 -16.35 12.89
N ILE A 409 -13.08 -17.30 11.97
CA ILE A 409 -12.28 -18.54 11.96
C ILE A 409 -10.82 -18.25 11.61
N PHE A 410 -10.59 -17.35 10.65
CA PHE A 410 -9.23 -16.95 10.28
C PHE A 410 -8.46 -16.41 11.49
N VAL A 411 -9.07 -15.49 12.25
CA VAL A 411 -8.42 -14.90 13.42
C VAL A 411 -8.34 -15.86 14.61
N LEU A 412 -9.36 -16.70 14.83
CA LEU A 412 -9.31 -17.77 15.82
C LEU A 412 -8.13 -18.72 15.56
N THR A 413 -7.88 -19.06 14.29
CA THR A 413 -6.78 -19.96 13.92
C THR A 413 -5.41 -19.36 14.26
N LEU A 414 -5.25 -18.04 14.16
CA LEU A 414 -4.03 -17.35 14.63
C LEU A 414 -3.80 -17.58 16.12
N SER A 415 -4.85 -17.48 16.93
CA SER A 415 -4.78 -17.73 18.38
C SER A 415 -4.50 -19.20 18.70
N LEU A 416 -5.14 -20.14 17.99
CA LEU A 416 -4.95 -21.59 18.18
C LEU A 416 -3.54 -22.07 17.79
N LEU A 417 -2.90 -21.40 16.84
CA LEU A 417 -1.53 -21.67 16.40
C LEU A 417 -0.48 -20.80 17.12
N GLU A 418 -0.89 -19.99 18.09
CA GLU A 418 -0.02 -19.07 18.84
C GLU A 418 0.82 -18.15 17.94
N ILE A 419 0.27 -17.77 16.79
CA ILE A 419 0.96 -16.88 15.84
C ILE A 419 0.80 -15.44 16.31
N THR A 420 1.93 -14.79 16.55
CA THR A 420 1.98 -13.34 16.73
C THR A 420 2.08 -12.67 15.36
N PRO A 421 1.04 -11.96 14.89
CA PRO A 421 1.08 -11.26 13.61
C PRO A 421 2.01 -10.05 13.67
N ASP A 422 2.49 -9.61 12.51
CA ASP A 422 3.32 -8.41 12.42
C ASP A 422 2.56 -7.16 12.91
N PRO A 423 3.26 -6.15 13.47
CA PRO A 423 2.62 -4.96 14.04
C PRO A 423 1.68 -4.22 13.08
N HIS A 424 1.93 -4.28 11.77
CA HIS A 424 1.08 -3.65 10.76
C HIS A 424 -0.24 -4.40 10.51
N CYS A 425 -0.26 -5.72 10.72
CA CYS A 425 -1.45 -6.57 10.54
C CYS A 425 -2.43 -6.46 11.72
N GLN A 426 -1.90 -6.32 12.95
CA GLN A 426 -2.70 -6.34 14.17
C GLN A 426 -3.88 -5.35 14.17
N PRO A 427 -3.71 -4.06 13.77
CA PRO A 427 -4.81 -3.12 13.68
C PRO A 427 -5.93 -3.57 12.74
N ILE A 428 -5.61 -4.26 11.63
CA ILE A 428 -6.59 -4.76 10.66
C ILE A 428 -7.36 -5.93 11.28
N LEU A 429 -6.65 -6.87 11.92
CA LEU A 429 -7.26 -8.02 12.60
C LEU A 429 -8.18 -7.56 13.75
N ASP A 430 -7.80 -6.51 14.48
CA ASP A 430 -8.60 -5.91 15.56
C ASP A 430 -9.94 -5.33 15.08
N ILE A 431 -10.05 -4.94 13.80
CA ILE A 431 -11.25 -4.30 13.22
C ILE A 431 -12.06 -5.25 12.33
N MET A 432 -11.55 -6.44 12.03
CA MET A 432 -12.25 -7.44 11.23
C MET A 432 -13.55 -7.89 11.91
N PRO A 433 -14.66 -8.08 11.17
CA PRO A 433 -15.89 -8.65 11.72
C PRO A 433 -15.61 -9.95 12.50
N GLY A 434 -16.01 -9.99 13.76
CA GLY A 434 -15.75 -11.13 14.65
C GLY A 434 -15.68 -10.73 16.13
N PRO A 435 -15.41 -11.70 17.02
CA PRO A 435 -15.37 -11.47 18.47
C PRO A 435 -14.36 -10.40 18.89
N LEU A 436 -13.18 -10.37 18.26
CA LEU A 436 -12.11 -9.42 18.56
C LEU A 436 -12.51 -7.98 18.31
N ARG A 437 -13.29 -7.68 17.27
CA ARG A 437 -13.75 -6.32 16.98
C ARG A 437 -14.61 -5.72 18.08
N ASN A 438 -15.37 -6.55 18.79
CA ASN A 438 -16.23 -6.11 19.88
C ASN A 438 -15.46 -5.85 21.18
N SER A 439 -14.31 -6.50 21.37
CA SER A 439 -13.43 -6.32 22.53
C SER A 439 -12.25 -5.38 22.27
N SER A 440 -11.99 -5.04 21.01
CA SER A 440 -10.85 -4.20 20.61
C SER A 440 -11.10 -2.71 20.85
N TRP A 441 -10.06 -1.91 20.58
CA TRP A 441 -10.14 -0.45 20.57
C TRP A 441 -11.21 0.07 19.58
N TRP A 442 -11.57 -0.72 18.57
CA TRP A 442 -12.61 -0.38 17.60
C TRP A 442 -14.00 -0.21 18.23
N ALA A 443 -14.33 -1.02 19.24
CA ALA A 443 -15.60 -0.91 19.96
C ALA A 443 -15.61 0.24 20.99
N LYS A 444 -14.43 0.78 21.34
CA LYS A 444 -14.26 1.92 22.24
C LYS A 444 -14.35 3.25 21.47
N LYS A 445 -13.93 4.35 22.10
CA LYS A 445 -13.90 5.69 21.49
C LYS A 445 -12.99 5.69 20.25
N ARG A 446 -13.58 5.92 19.07
CA ARG A 446 -12.90 6.02 17.78
C ARG A 446 -12.51 7.47 17.49
N ASP A 447 -11.66 8.06 18.33
CA ASP A 447 -11.10 9.36 17.95
C ASP A 447 -10.04 9.19 16.86
N LEU A 448 -9.87 10.22 16.04
CA LEU A 448 -8.94 10.22 14.92
C LEU A 448 -7.51 9.90 15.37
N ARG A 449 -7.12 10.45 16.53
CA ARG A 449 -5.82 10.15 17.14
C ARG A 449 -5.61 8.66 17.35
N THR A 450 -6.61 7.94 17.85
CA THR A 450 -6.55 6.48 18.02
C THR A 450 -6.37 5.78 16.68
N LEU A 451 -7.12 6.19 15.65
CA LEU A 451 -7.01 5.61 14.30
C LEU A 451 -5.61 5.84 13.72
N LEU A 452 -5.11 7.07 13.77
CA LEU A 452 -3.79 7.43 13.25
C LEU A 452 -2.68 6.69 13.99
N VAL A 453 -2.72 6.61 15.33
CA VAL A 453 -1.71 5.86 16.10
C VAL A 453 -1.74 4.37 15.78
N LYS A 454 -2.93 3.80 15.52
CA LYS A 454 -3.07 2.39 15.19
C LYS A 454 -2.53 2.06 13.79
N PHE A 455 -2.75 2.94 12.82
CA PHE A 455 -2.35 2.72 11.43
C PHE A 455 -1.06 3.45 11.02
N CYS A 456 -0.42 4.24 11.89
CA CYS A 456 0.82 4.96 11.52
C CYS A 456 2.02 4.05 11.24
N LYS A 457 2.00 2.82 11.74
CA LYS A 457 3.00 1.78 11.48
C LYS A 457 2.56 0.79 10.40
N SER A 458 1.42 1.03 9.74
CA SER A 458 1.02 0.21 8.61
C SER A 458 2.04 0.35 7.48
N GLU A 459 2.40 -0.75 6.82
CA GLU A 459 3.29 -0.76 5.64
C GLU A 459 2.58 -0.21 4.40
N ALA A 460 1.97 0.97 4.54
CA ALA A 460 1.34 1.69 3.45
C ALA A 460 2.39 2.03 2.39
N THR A 461 2.05 1.84 1.12
CA THR A 461 2.87 2.24 -0.01
C THR A 461 3.15 3.76 0.01
N ASP A 462 2.24 4.53 0.60
CA ASP A 462 2.36 5.96 0.89
C ASP A 462 1.79 6.28 2.29
N GLN A 463 2.53 7.02 3.12
CA GLN A 463 2.04 7.45 4.45
C GLN A 463 0.78 8.33 4.34
N ARG A 464 0.59 9.02 3.21
CA ARG A 464 -0.58 9.87 2.92
C ARG A 464 -1.87 9.05 2.80
N ASP A 465 -1.78 7.82 2.27
CA ASP A 465 -2.93 6.93 2.10
C ASP A 465 -3.60 6.57 3.42
N SER A 466 -2.83 6.49 4.52
CA SER A 466 -3.31 6.30 5.90
C SER A 466 -4.36 7.32 6.32
N ILE A 467 -4.15 8.58 5.95
CA ILE A 467 -5.10 9.66 6.27
C ILE A 467 -6.24 9.68 5.24
N TYR A 468 -5.93 9.55 3.95
CA TYR A 468 -6.92 9.54 2.87
C TYR A 468 -8.00 8.47 3.05
N ALA A 469 -7.58 7.22 3.34
CA ALA A 469 -8.50 6.12 3.61
C ALA A 469 -9.37 6.38 4.84
N LEU A 470 -8.83 6.98 5.90
CA LEU A 470 -9.60 7.30 7.11
C LEU A 470 -10.63 8.40 6.88
N LEU A 471 -10.31 9.39 6.03
CA LEU A 471 -11.20 10.49 5.71
C LEU A 471 -12.22 10.15 4.61
N GLY A 472 -12.03 9.04 3.88
CA GLY A 472 -12.86 8.65 2.75
C GLY A 472 -12.64 9.56 1.54
N ILE A 473 -11.41 10.04 1.35
CA ILE A 473 -11.04 11.01 0.31
C ILE A 473 -9.90 10.42 -0.50
N SER A 474 -9.95 10.53 -1.83
CA SER A 474 -8.89 10.06 -2.73
C SER A 474 -7.60 10.89 -2.60
N SER A 475 -6.45 10.23 -2.76
CA SER A 475 -5.12 10.86 -2.83
C SER A 475 -5.01 11.96 -3.88
N ASP A 476 -5.82 11.86 -4.94
CA ASP A 476 -5.74 12.72 -6.13
C ASP A 476 -6.71 13.92 -6.02
N THR A 477 -7.41 14.06 -4.90
CA THR A 477 -8.30 15.20 -4.67
C THR A 477 -7.53 16.51 -4.62
N CYS A 478 -8.10 17.56 -5.22
CA CYS A 478 -7.52 18.90 -5.18
C CYS A 478 -7.34 19.34 -3.72
N ASP A 479 -6.20 19.98 -3.42
CA ASP A 479 -5.85 20.43 -2.07
C ASP A 479 -6.97 21.26 -1.41
N SER A 480 -7.75 22.02 -2.20
CA SER A 480 -8.89 22.78 -1.68
C SER A 480 -10.02 21.92 -1.10
N ASP A 481 -10.40 20.84 -1.78
CA ASP A 481 -11.50 19.95 -1.35
C ASP A 481 -11.04 19.05 -0.18
N PHE A 482 -9.77 18.70 -0.20
CA PHE A 482 -9.12 17.94 0.85
C PHE A 482 -8.98 18.75 2.15
N LEU A 483 -8.42 19.96 2.09
CA LEU A 483 -8.35 20.88 3.24
C LEU A 483 -9.75 21.23 3.75
N LYS A 484 -10.72 21.38 2.85
CA LYS A 484 -12.12 21.60 3.23
C LYS A 484 -12.66 20.49 4.10
N SER A 485 -12.49 19.25 3.66
CA SER A 485 -12.94 18.09 4.41
C SER A 485 -12.22 17.98 5.76
N ALA A 486 -10.91 18.21 5.79
CA ALA A 486 -10.13 18.22 7.04
C ALA A 486 -10.61 19.29 8.03
N MET A 487 -10.87 20.52 7.54
CA MET A 487 -11.41 21.61 8.35
C MET A 487 -12.83 21.32 8.86
N TYR A 488 -13.66 20.63 8.09
CA TYR A 488 -14.99 20.18 8.55
C TYR A 488 -14.91 19.07 9.60
N LEU A 489 -13.97 18.14 9.46
CA LEU A 489 -13.79 17.01 10.37
C LEU A 489 -13.07 17.41 11.68
N GLY A 490 -12.28 18.48 11.65
CA GLY A 490 -11.76 19.16 12.85
C GLY A 490 -10.24 19.33 12.88
N HIS A 491 -9.76 20.05 13.89
CA HIS A 491 -8.37 20.54 13.91
C HIS A 491 -7.32 19.45 14.05
N GLU A 492 -7.63 18.37 14.76
CA GLU A 492 -6.75 17.20 14.84
C GLU A 492 -6.48 16.61 13.46
N VAL A 493 -7.49 16.61 12.58
CA VAL A 493 -7.37 16.15 11.18
C VAL A 493 -6.44 17.07 10.42
N LEU A 494 -6.66 18.37 10.50
CA LEU A 494 -5.83 19.35 9.82
C LEU A 494 -4.36 19.26 10.28
N VAL A 495 -4.10 19.14 11.58
CA VAL A 495 -2.75 18.98 12.14
C VAL A 495 -2.05 17.74 11.59
N GLN A 496 -2.73 16.60 11.62
CA GLN A 496 -2.14 15.31 11.22
C GLN A 496 -1.92 15.25 9.71
N LEU A 497 -2.86 15.79 8.94
CA LEU A 497 -2.73 15.98 7.51
C LEU A 497 -1.50 16.82 7.17
N LEU A 498 -1.34 17.95 7.86
CA LEU A 498 -0.17 18.79 7.66
C LEU A 498 1.07 17.98 7.97
N ILE A 499 1.21 17.35 9.14
CA ILE A 499 2.39 16.52 9.48
C ILE A 499 2.76 15.51 8.38
N VAL A 500 1.78 14.91 7.71
CA VAL A 500 2.01 13.87 6.69
C VAL A 500 2.24 14.43 5.28
N ARG A 501 1.73 15.63 4.95
CA ARG A 501 1.90 16.26 3.64
C ARG A 501 2.61 17.61 3.72
N ASP A 502 3.86 17.67 3.29
CA ASP A 502 4.60 18.92 3.09
C ASP A 502 4.21 19.66 1.80
N ASP A 503 3.53 18.99 0.87
CA ASP A 503 3.22 19.47 -0.48
C ASP A 503 1.86 20.19 -0.61
N VAL A 504 1.05 20.21 0.46
CA VAL A 504 -0.27 20.88 0.46
C VAL A 504 -0.08 22.40 0.46
N ASP A 505 -0.74 23.10 -0.46
CA ASP A 505 -0.82 24.55 -0.41
C ASP A 505 -1.73 25.03 0.73
N ILE A 506 -1.09 25.41 1.84
CA ILE A 506 -1.74 25.87 3.08
C ILE A 506 -2.36 27.27 2.98
N ASN A 507 -2.17 27.98 1.87
CA ASN A 507 -2.72 29.32 1.65
C ASN A 507 -4.00 29.32 0.79
N ILE A 508 -4.44 28.15 0.33
CA ILE A 508 -5.71 28.00 -0.38
C ILE A 508 -6.88 28.48 0.49
N LYS A 509 -7.76 29.27 -0.12
CA LYS A 509 -9.03 29.67 0.50
C LYS A 509 -10.09 28.60 0.30
N VAL A 510 -10.49 27.96 1.39
CA VAL A 510 -11.66 27.08 1.45
C VAL A 510 -12.85 27.86 1.99
N SER A 511 -13.95 27.90 1.22
CA SER A 511 -15.18 28.62 1.62
C SER A 511 -14.88 30.07 2.08
N GLY A 512 -13.89 30.71 1.45
CA GLY A 512 -13.46 32.08 1.73
C GLY A 512 -12.52 32.26 2.93
N GLN A 513 -11.96 31.18 3.50
CA GLN A 513 -10.98 31.24 4.60
C GLN A 513 -9.76 30.37 4.30
N THR A 514 -8.57 30.80 4.72
CA THR A 514 -7.38 29.92 4.73
C THR A 514 -7.44 28.96 5.92
N PRO A 515 -6.73 27.81 5.89
CA PRO A 515 -6.53 26.96 7.05
C PRO A 515 -6.09 27.72 8.31
N LEU A 516 -5.19 28.71 8.17
CA LEU A 516 -4.75 29.56 9.28
C LEU A 516 -5.89 30.44 9.81
N SER A 517 -6.67 31.07 8.91
CA SER A 517 -7.83 31.88 9.30
C SER A 517 -8.88 31.07 10.04
N TRP A 518 -9.14 29.84 9.59
CA TRP A 518 -10.06 28.92 10.25
C TRP A 518 -9.52 28.48 11.62
N ALA A 519 -8.29 27.99 11.69
CA ALA A 519 -7.67 27.55 12.94
C ALA A 519 -7.60 28.69 13.97
N ALA A 520 -7.35 29.92 13.51
CA ALA A 520 -7.33 31.09 14.38
C ALA A 520 -8.72 31.49 14.89
N ARG A 521 -9.75 31.40 14.03
CA ARG A 521 -11.16 31.66 14.40
C ARG A 521 -11.70 30.65 15.40
N GLU A 522 -11.30 29.38 15.30
CA GLU A 522 -11.77 28.30 16.17
C GLU A 522 -10.86 28.07 17.40
N GLY A 523 -9.72 28.77 17.50
CA GLY A 523 -8.83 28.71 18.66
C GLY A 523 -7.90 27.49 18.70
N HIS A 524 -7.62 26.89 17.55
CA HIS A 524 -6.84 25.66 17.44
C HIS A 524 -5.33 25.91 17.43
N GLU A 525 -4.76 26.15 18.62
CA GLU A 525 -3.35 26.53 18.81
C GLU A 525 -2.34 25.60 18.11
N ALA A 526 -2.51 24.28 18.22
CA ALA A 526 -1.61 23.32 17.57
C ALA A 526 -1.62 23.43 16.04
N ALA A 527 -2.80 23.65 15.45
CA ALA A 527 -2.93 23.86 14.01
C ALA A 527 -2.31 25.19 13.58
N VAL A 528 -2.56 26.27 14.33
CA VAL A 528 -1.95 27.59 14.08
C VAL A 528 -0.42 27.49 14.13
N LYS A 529 0.14 26.82 15.15
CA LYS A 529 1.59 26.67 15.31
C LYS A 529 2.23 25.96 14.11
N LEU A 530 1.68 24.82 13.70
CA LEU A 530 2.18 24.05 12.55
C LEU A 530 2.04 24.80 11.23
N LEU A 531 0.91 25.47 11.00
CA LEU A 531 0.71 26.29 9.80
C LEU A 531 1.73 27.43 9.71
N LEU A 532 2.01 28.10 10.82
CA LEU A 532 3.01 29.17 10.87
C LEU A 532 4.44 28.63 10.72
N GLU A 533 4.74 27.43 11.24
CA GLU A 533 6.01 26.73 10.99
C GLU A 533 6.22 26.41 9.50
N ARG A 534 5.12 26.27 8.74
CA ARG A 534 5.12 26.13 7.29
C ARG A 534 4.95 27.42 6.51
N SER A 535 5.13 28.58 7.16
CA SER A 535 5.05 29.88 6.51
C SER A 535 3.67 30.22 5.92
N ALA A 536 2.59 29.82 6.58
CA ALA A 536 1.24 30.25 6.21
C ALA A 536 1.12 31.79 6.23
N GLU A 537 0.42 32.35 5.24
CA GLU A 537 0.21 33.79 5.10
C GLU A 537 -0.68 34.34 6.25
N MET A 538 -0.11 35.23 7.07
CA MET A 538 -0.78 35.78 8.25
C MET A 538 -1.75 36.92 7.94
N GLU A 539 -1.60 37.59 6.80
CA GLU A 539 -2.38 38.78 6.45
C GLU A 539 -3.50 38.50 5.44
N THR A 540 -3.75 37.23 5.13
CA THR A 540 -4.78 36.83 4.17
C THR A 540 -6.16 37.10 4.77
N LYS A 541 -6.92 37.94 4.06
CA LYS A 541 -8.26 38.36 4.48
C LYS A 541 -9.32 37.35 4.11
N ASP A 542 -10.25 37.07 5.02
CA ASP A 542 -11.43 36.26 4.73
C ASP A 542 -12.39 36.96 3.76
N ASN A 543 -13.24 36.19 3.09
CA ASN A 543 -14.17 36.75 2.11
C ASN A 543 -15.42 37.39 2.76
N ASN A 544 -15.72 37.07 4.02
CA ASN A 544 -16.95 37.51 4.68
C ASN A 544 -16.85 38.97 5.14
N TYR A 545 -15.81 39.30 5.91
CA TYR A 545 -15.65 40.62 6.53
C TYR A 545 -14.28 41.25 6.24
N GLY A 546 -13.44 40.59 5.44
CA GLY A 546 -12.07 41.02 5.18
C GLY A 546 -11.18 40.90 6.41
N GLN A 547 -11.47 39.99 7.34
CA GLN A 547 -10.73 39.84 8.59
C GLN A 547 -9.47 38.99 8.38
N THR A 548 -8.37 39.38 9.03
CA THR A 548 -7.15 38.57 9.12
C THR A 548 -7.29 37.47 10.19
N PRO A 549 -6.47 36.40 10.18
CA PRO A 549 -6.35 35.45 11.28
C PRO A 549 -6.26 36.09 12.67
N LEU A 550 -5.47 37.15 12.82
CA LEU A 550 -5.35 37.90 14.09
C LEU A 550 -6.69 38.56 14.47
N SER A 551 -7.36 39.21 13.52
CA SER A 551 -8.67 39.82 13.77
C SER A 551 -9.73 38.79 14.14
N LEU A 552 -9.71 37.59 13.53
CA LEU A 552 -10.64 36.51 13.84
C LEU A 552 -10.40 35.93 15.24
N ALA A 553 -9.15 35.65 15.61
CA ALA A 553 -8.80 35.18 16.94
C ALA A 553 -9.14 36.21 18.03
N ALA A 554 -8.92 37.49 17.73
CA ALA A 554 -9.26 38.60 18.63
C ALA A 554 -10.77 38.78 18.80
N GLU A 555 -11.56 38.65 17.73
CA GLU A 555 -13.02 38.69 17.81
C GLU A 555 -13.59 37.50 18.61
N LYS A 556 -12.96 36.33 18.51
CA LYS A 556 -13.46 35.10 19.13
C LYS A 556 -12.93 34.84 20.55
N GLY A 557 -11.98 35.63 21.02
CA GLY A 557 -11.49 35.54 22.39
C GLY A 557 -10.36 34.52 22.59
N HIS A 558 -9.67 34.11 21.53
CA HIS A 558 -8.62 33.09 21.59
C HIS A 558 -7.25 33.70 21.95
N GLU A 559 -7.05 34.01 23.23
CA GLU A 559 -5.85 34.70 23.73
C GLU A 559 -4.53 34.01 23.36
N ALA A 560 -4.45 32.68 23.49
CA ALA A 560 -3.23 31.92 23.16
C ALA A 560 -2.87 32.04 21.68
N VAL A 561 -3.86 31.96 20.79
CA VAL A 561 -3.67 32.15 19.34
C VAL A 561 -3.25 33.58 19.03
N VAL A 562 -3.85 34.59 19.68
CA VAL A 562 -3.45 36.00 19.51
C VAL A 562 -1.98 36.18 19.89
N LYS A 563 -1.55 35.66 21.06
CA LYS A 563 -0.14 35.72 21.46
C LYS A 563 0.77 35.10 20.40
N LEU A 564 0.43 33.89 19.96
CA LEU A 564 1.23 33.15 18.98
C LEU A 564 1.35 33.89 17.63
N LEU A 565 0.25 34.45 17.11
CA LEU A 565 0.27 35.22 15.86
C LEU A 565 1.14 36.49 15.98
N LEU A 566 1.05 37.20 17.12
CA LEU A 566 1.86 38.39 17.36
C LEU A 566 3.35 38.07 17.54
N GLU A 567 3.68 36.95 18.20
CA GLU A 567 5.06 36.46 18.31
C GLU A 567 5.67 36.12 16.96
N ARG A 568 4.84 35.71 15.99
CA ARG A 568 5.26 35.44 14.61
C ARG A 568 5.21 36.67 13.69
N GLY A 569 4.81 37.83 14.21
CA GLY A 569 4.89 39.11 13.50
C GLY A 569 3.64 39.49 12.70
N ALA A 570 2.45 38.98 13.04
CA ALA A 570 1.20 39.43 12.42
C ALA A 570 0.97 40.94 12.63
N GLU A 571 0.43 41.61 11.61
CA GLU A 571 0.19 43.05 11.64
C GLU A 571 -0.94 43.42 12.62
N LEU A 572 -0.60 44.26 13.59
CA LEU A 572 -1.52 44.65 14.69
C LEU A 572 -2.74 45.45 14.22
N GLU A 573 -2.59 46.21 13.12
CA GLU A 573 -3.55 47.24 12.71
C GLU A 573 -4.29 46.94 11.40
N THR A 574 -4.14 45.73 10.85
CA THR A 574 -4.80 45.38 9.59
C THR A 574 -6.31 45.49 9.74
N LYS A 575 -6.89 46.46 9.02
CA LYS A 575 -8.33 46.73 9.08
C LYS A 575 -9.12 45.76 8.21
N SER A 576 -10.24 45.29 8.74
CA SER A 576 -11.26 44.55 7.99
C SER A 576 -12.05 45.46 7.04
N ASN A 577 -12.91 44.91 6.19
CA ASN A 577 -13.74 45.68 5.24
C ASN A 577 -14.63 46.72 5.95
N ASN A 578 -14.94 46.49 7.23
CA ASN A 578 -15.71 47.41 8.06
C ASN A 578 -14.82 48.43 8.80
N SER A 579 -13.58 48.63 8.34
CA SER A 579 -12.57 49.52 8.95
C SER A 579 -12.23 49.21 10.41
N ARG A 580 -12.40 47.95 10.84
CA ARG A 580 -12.12 47.52 12.22
C ARG A 580 -10.79 46.80 12.33
N SER A 581 -9.98 47.19 13.31
CA SER A 581 -8.75 46.51 13.70
C SER A 581 -9.04 45.31 14.62
N PRO A 582 -8.08 44.38 14.82
CA PRO A 582 -8.16 43.33 15.83
C PRO A 582 -8.54 43.86 17.22
N LEU A 583 -7.99 45.01 17.63
CA LEU A 583 -8.29 45.68 18.90
C LEU A 583 -9.78 46.08 18.97
N SER A 584 -10.30 46.70 17.91
CA SER A 584 -11.71 47.09 17.82
C SER A 584 -12.66 45.89 17.96
N TRP A 585 -12.31 44.76 17.35
CA TRP A 585 -13.08 43.51 17.48
C TRP A 585 -13.03 42.93 18.89
N ALA A 586 -11.84 42.83 19.50
CA ALA A 586 -11.69 42.34 20.86
C ALA A 586 -12.44 43.21 21.89
N ALA A 587 -12.38 44.53 21.74
CA ALA A 587 -13.08 45.49 22.59
C ALA A 587 -14.60 45.35 22.44
N ARG A 588 -15.11 45.29 21.19
CA ARG A 588 -16.54 45.12 20.90
C ARG A 588 -17.10 43.84 21.51
N ARG A 589 -16.32 42.77 21.56
CA ARG A 589 -16.72 41.46 22.10
C ARG A 589 -16.41 41.30 23.59
N GLY A 590 -15.76 42.29 24.22
CA GLY A 590 -15.47 42.30 25.65
C GLY A 590 -14.28 41.42 26.08
N HIS A 591 -13.39 41.06 25.16
CA HIS A 591 -12.23 40.19 25.43
C HIS A 591 -11.09 40.99 26.08
N LYS A 592 -11.27 41.36 27.36
CA LYS A 592 -10.38 42.25 28.13
C LYS A 592 -8.90 41.84 28.11
N ALA A 593 -8.60 40.54 28.22
CA ALA A 593 -7.23 40.04 28.21
C ALA A 593 -6.54 40.28 26.86
N ILE A 594 -7.26 40.09 25.76
CA ILE A 594 -6.77 40.35 24.40
C ILE A 594 -6.61 41.84 24.16
N VAL A 595 -7.57 42.66 24.61
CA VAL A 595 -7.45 44.14 24.55
C VAL A 595 -6.18 44.60 25.24
N LYS A 596 -5.94 44.12 26.47
CA LYS A 596 -4.72 44.44 27.22
C LYS A 596 -3.47 44.01 26.47
N LEU A 597 -3.44 42.77 25.96
CA LEU A 597 -2.32 42.23 25.19
C LEU A 597 -2.01 43.04 23.92
N LEU A 598 -3.04 43.41 23.14
CA LEU A 598 -2.87 44.20 21.92
C LEU A 598 -2.36 45.61 22.23
N LEU A 599 -2.88 46.26 23.27
CA LEU A 599 -2.40 47.57 23.71
C LEU A 599 -0.94 47.51 24.21
N GLU A 600 -0.57 46.45 24.95
CA GLU A 600 0.82 46.22 25.39
C GLU A 600 1.78 46.02 24.21
N LYS A 601 1.30 45.46 23.10
CA LYS A 601 2.06 45.30 21.85
C LYS A 601 2.05 46.56 20.97
N GLY A 602 1.40 47.64 21.41
CA GLY A 602 1.41 48.94 20.74
C GLY A 602 0.27 49.14 19.74
N ALA A 603 -0.81 48.35 19.80
CA ALA A 603 -1.99 48.59 19.00
C ALA A 603 -2.63 49.95 19.33
N GLN A 604 -3.05 50.69 18.31
CA GLN A 604 -3.61 52.04 18.42
C GLN A 604 -5.03 52.05 17.86
N ASP A 605 -5.98 52.57 18.64
CA ASP A 605 -7.32 52.80 18.11
C ASP A 605 -7.36 54.11 17.32
N TYR A 606 -7.32 54.01 15.99
CA TYR A 606 -7.47 55.16 15.09
C TYR A 606 -8.94 55.57 14.85
N ASN A 607 -9.93 54.96 15.53
CA ASN A 607 -11.33 55.36 15.41
C ASN A 607 -11.70 56.44 16.44
N ASN A 608 -11.02 57.58 16.37
CA ASN A 608 -11.55 58.85 16.88
C ASN A 608 -12.18 59.61 15.71
N SER A 609 -13.46 59.36 15.46
CA SER A 609 -14.37 60.30 14.79
C SER A 609 -15.81 59.94 15.11
#